data_AF-Q95V70-F1
#
_entry.id   AF-Q95V70-F1
#
_cell.length_a   1.000
_cell.length_b   1.000
_cell.length_c   1.000
_cell.angle_alpha   90.00
_cell.angle_beta   90.00
_cell.angle_gamma   90.00
#
_symmetry.space_group_name_H-M   'P 1'
#
loop_
_entity.id
_entity.type
_entity.pdbx_description
1 polymer ?
#
loop_
_entity_poly.entity_id
_entity_poly.type
_entity_poly.pdbx_seq_one_letter_code
_entity_poly.pdbx_strand_id
1 'polypeptide(L)'
;MQNKTLIICLILSNLLVSVFSTTPGTNTPCTGSTSCTADCPKVTIGGATTACAWSGTSNSACAISDCDCLKTGAATGVSDTFCLSCKAGTTSFANGAGSACVAASASCNSTNRGSTAWTVGDCTLCTPSTPALVGTTCTACSGISSSWSDANCNACATTASPVTKNVFANGAGSACVAASASCNSTNRGSTAWTVGDCTLCTPSTPALVGTTCTACSGISSSWTDANCNACATTASPVTKNVFANGAGSACVAASASCNSTNRGSTAWTVGDCTLCTPSTPALVGTTCTACSGISSSWTDANCNACATTASPVTKNVFANGAGSACVAASYSCNQTARGSNKWTDADCALCNGTTSNANQFASADGSSCQSTKPSSTFSGQIFVSTLLVLSALLI
;
A
#
# COMPACT_ATOMS: atom_id res chain seq x y z
N MET A 1 6.56 -40.95 65.55
CA MET A 1 5.65 -40.71 64.42
C MET A 1 4.73 -39.49 64.60
N GLN A 2 4.63 -38.85 65.78
CA GLN A 2 3.74 -37.69 66.01
C GLN A 2 4.13 -36.37 65.30
N ASN A 3 5.43 -36.10 65.06
CA ASN A 3 5.85 -34.81 64.47
C ASN A 3 5.52 -34.66 62.97
N LYS A 4 5.42 -35.76 62.21
CA LYS A 4 5.14 -35.69 60.75
C LYS A 4 3.67 -35.40 60.45
N THR A 5 2.75 -35.91 61.27
CA THR A 5 1.31 -35.65 61.14
C THR A 5 0.97 -34.19 61.45
N LEU A 6 1.63 -33.61 62.45
CA LEU A 6 1.38 -32.23 62.89
C LEU A 6 1.86 -31.19 61.84
N ILE A 7 3.01 -31.46 61.19
CA ILE A 7 3.53 -30.64 60.09
C ILE A 7 2.62 -30.73 58.84
N ILE A 8 2.11 -31.91 58.51
CA ILE A 8 1.17 -32.09 57.38
C ILE A 8 -0.15 -31.35 57.64
N CYS A 9 -0.68 -31.39 58.87
CA CYS A 9 -1.89 -30.63 59.23
C CYS A 9 -1.67 -29.11 59.17
N LEU A 10 -0.52 -28.59 59.59
CA LEU A 10 -0.20 -27.16 59.48
C LEU A 10 -0.04 -26.70 58.02
N ILE A 11 0.58 -27.53 57.17
CA ILE A 11 0.73 -27.25 55.74
C ILE A 11 -0.64 -27.27 55.05
N LEU A 12 -1.48 -28.28 55.33
CA LEU A 12 -2.86 -28.35 54.80
C LEU A 12 -3.74 -27.19 55.29
N SER A 13 -3.58 -26.75 56.54
CA SER A 13 -4.33 -25.61 57.09
C SER A 13 -3.91 -24.30 56.45
N ASN A 14 -2.61 -24.08 56.23
CA ASN A 14 -2.11 -22.89 55.51
C ASN A 14 -2.47 -22.91 54.02
N LEU A 15 -2.56 -24.10 53.41
CA LEU A 15 -3.02 -24.26 52.03
C LEU A 15 -4.53 -24.02 51.90
N LEU A 16 -5.33 -24.41 52.91
CA LEU A 16 -6.77 -24.13 52.94
C LEU A 16 -7.07 -22.64 53.19
N VAL A 17 -6.32 -21.97 54.06
CA VAL A 17 -6.49 -20.52 54.35
C VAL A 17 -6.16 -19.66 53.12
N SER A 18 -5.22 -20.08 52.27
CA SER A 18 -4.86 -19.37 51.04
C SER A 18 -5.86 -19.54 49.89
N VAL A 19 -6.76 -20.52 49.97
CA VAL A 19 -7.79 -20.77 48.94
C VAL A 19 -9.12 -20.04 49.24
N PHE A 20 -9.35 -19.60 50.49
CA PHE A 20 -10.58 -18.90 50.91
C PHE A 20 -10.36 -17.48 51.48
N SER A 21 -9.17 -16.90 51.27
CA SER A 21 -8.89 -15.52 51.64
C SER A 21 -9.67 -14.57 50.73
N THR A 22 -10.85 -14.13 51.16
CA THR A 22 -11.56 -13.00 50.55
C THR A 22 -10.78 -11.72 50.82
N THR A 23 -10.72 -10.83 49.83
CA THR A 23 -10.10 -9.52 50.01
C THR A 23 -11.18 -8.52 50.40
N PRO A 24 -11.32 -8.15 51.69
CA PRO A 24 -12.30 -7.16 52.08
C PRO A 24 -11.95 -5.78 51.51
N GLY A 25 -12.98 -5.00 51.23
CA GLY A 25 -12.86 -3.63 50.78
C GLY A 25 -12.44 -2.68 51.90
N THR A 26 -12.10 -1.46 51.49
CA THR A 26 -11.84 -0.33 52.37
C THR A 26 -13.12 0.42 52.70
N ASN A 27 -13.15 1.04 53.88
CA ASN A 27 -14.29 1.83 54.31
C ASN A 27 -14.46 3.06 53.41
N THR A 28 -15.65 3.20 52.85
CA THR A 28 -16.10 4.34 52.06
C THR A 28 -17.47 4.79 52.54
N PRO A 29 -17.78 6.10 52.49
CA PRO A 29 -19.12 6.58 52.80
C PRO A 29 -20.11 6.24 51.68
N CYS A 30 -21.35 5.93 52.06
CA CYS A 30 -22.50 5.80 51.16
C CYS A 30 -23.52 6.91 51.42
N THR A 31 -24.32 7.25 50.41
CA THR A 31 -25.32 8.32 50.48
C THR A 31 -26.62 7.81 51.09
N GLY A 32 -26.88 8.09 52.38
CA GLY A 32 -28.13 7.73 53.07
C GLY A 32 -27.99 7.82 54.60
N SER A 33 -29.02 7.38 55.35
CA SER A 33 -29.02 7.43 56.83
C SER A 33 -29.36 6.11 57.55
N THR A 34 -29.57 5.02 56.83
CA THR A 34 -30.15 3.76 57.33
C THR A 34 -29.13 2.66 57.55
N SER A 35 -28.47 2.16 56.50
CA SER A 35 -27.46 1.09 56.59
C SER A 35 -26.68 0.93 55.28
N CYS A 36 -25.48 0.33 55.35
CA CYS A 36 -24.68 0.05 54.16
C CYS A 36 -25.39 -0.84 53.13
N THR A 37 -26.22 -1.79 53.56
CA THR A 37 -26.95 -2.68 52.65
C THR A 37 -28.14 -2.02 51.97
N ALA A 38 -28.71 -0.98 52.57
CA ALA A 38 -29.84 -0.23 52.02
C ALA A 38 -29.37 0.97 51.17
N ASP A 39 -28.33 1.67 51.61
CA ASP A 39 -27.97 2.99 51.09
C ASP A 39 -26.80 2.96 50.10
N CYS A 40 -25.99 1.90 50.08
CA CYS A 40 -24.92 1.78 49.10
C CYS A 40 -25.42 1.24 47.75
N PRO A 41 -24.83 1.67 46.61
CA PRO A 41 -25.19 1.16 45.29
C PRO A 41 -25.05 -0.36 45.20
N LYS A 42 -26.07 -1.02 44.67
CA LYS A 42 -26.08 -2.48 44.50
C LYS A 42 -25.38 -2.87 43.19
N VAL A 43 -24.39 -3.75 43.27
CA VAL A 43 -23.73 -4.36 42.10
C VAL A 43 -24.37 -5.71 41.83
N THR A 44 -24.78 -5.95 40.58
CA THR A 44 -25.36 -7.21 40.14
C THR A 44 -24.34 -7.96 39.28
N ILE A 45 -24.10 -9.23 39.59
CA ILE A 45 -23.18 -10.10 38.86
C ILE A 45 -23.99 -11.14 38.08
N GLY A 46 -23.92 -11.08 36.75
CA GLY A 46 -24.62 -12.00 35.85
C GLY A 46 -24.13 -13.44 36.02
N GLY A 47 -25.03 -14.34 36.39
CA GLY A 47 -24.74 -15.77 36.59
C GLY A 47 -24.27 -16.15 37.99
N ALA A 48 -24.09 -15.19 38.91
CA ALA A 48 -23.76 -15.48 40.30
C ALA A 48 -25.02 -15.53 41.17
N THR A 49 -25.09 -16.48 42.11
CA THR A 49 -26.12 -16.55 43.15
C THR A 49 -25.84 -15.58 44.32
N THR A 50 -24.70 -14.91 44.32
CA THR A 50 -24.27 -14.00 45.39
C THR A 50 -23.79 -12.68 44.79
N ALA A 51 -24.52 -11.60 45.07
CA ALA A 51 -24.09 -10.23 44.75
C ALA A 51 -22.95 -9.79 45.68
N CYS A 52 -22.13 -8.84 45.25
CA CYS A 52 -21.14 -8.21 46.11
C CYS A 52 -21.85 -7.55 47.31
N ALA A 53 -21.63 -8.07 48.51
CA ALA A 53 -22.33 -7.60 49.70
C ALA A 53 -21.60 -6.43 50.35
N TRP A 54 -22.34 -5.37 50.68
CA TRP A 54 -21.88 -4.31 51.56
C TRP A 54 -21.97 -4.74 53.03
N SER A 55 -20.97 -4.37 53.82
CA SER A 55 -20.91 -4.55 55.26
C SER A 55 -20.53 -3.24 55.94
N GLY A 56 -20.86 -3.10 57.22
CA GLY A 56 -20.59 -1.90 58.01
C GLY A 56 -21.74 -1.56 58.95
N THR A 57 -21.42 -0.85 60.03
CA THR A 57 -22.37 -0.47 61.08
C THR A 57 -22.86 0.97 60.96
N SER A 58 -22.24 1.77 60.10
CA SER A 58 -22.62 3.17 59.85
C SER A 58 -22.39 3.53 58.39
N ASN A 59 -23.18 4.44 57.85
CA ASN A 59 -23.10 4.86 56.45
C ASN A 59 -21.82 5.63 56.09
N SER A 60 -21.06 6.07 57.10
CA SER A 60 -19.75 6.69 56.93
C SER A 60 -18.62 5.66 56.77
N ALA A 61 -18.87 4.38 57.06
CA ALA A 61 -17.86 3.33 57.07
C ALA A 61 -18.41 2.01 56.51
N CYS A 62 -18.78 2.03 55.23
CA CYS A 62 -19.23 0.85 54.50
C CYS A 62 -18.09 0.25 53.69
N ALA A 63 -17.99 -1.07 53.66
CA ALA A 63 -17.00 -1.79 52.88
C ALA A 63 -17.61 -3.02 52.22
N ILE A 64 -17.16 -3.34 51.01
CA ILE A 64 -17.52 -4.60 50.36
C ILE A 64 -16.86 -5.76 51.09
N SER A 65 -17.65 -6.77 51.47
CA SER A 65 -17.17 -7.90 52.26
C SER A 65 -16.15 -8.77 51.51
N ASP A 66 -16.30 -8.85 50.18
CA ASP A 66 -15.40 -9.61 49.31
C ASP A 66 -15.29 -8.93 47.94
N CYS A 67 -14.14 -8.34 47.67
CA CYS A 67 -13.86 -7.64 46.41
C CYS A 67 -13.48 -8.57 45.26
N ASP A 68 -13.32 -9.86 45.51
CA ASP A 68 -13.16 -10.86 44.46
C ASP A 68 -14.47 -11.20 43.74
N CYS A 69 -15.61 -10.69 44.23
CA CYS A 69 -16.93 -10.83 43.62
C CYS A 69 -17.03 -10.28 42.16
N LEU A 70 -16.12 -9.39 41.74
CA LEU A 70 -16.06 -8.91 40.35
C LEU A 70 -15.35 -9.88 39.40
N LYS A 71 -14.65 -10.91 39.91
CA LYS A 71 -13.95 -11.90 39.07
C LYS A 71 -14.91 -12.94 38.49
N THR A 72 -16.14 -13.02 38.99
CA THR A 72 -17.09 -14.12 38.73
C THR A 72 -18.26 -13.68 37.82
N GLY A 73 -17.97 -13.09 36.66
CA GLY A 73 -18.97 -12.83 35.62
C GLY A 73 -19.13 -11.35 35.25
N ALA A 74 -20.16 -11.04 34.46
CA ALA A 74 -20.42 -9.69 33.98
C ALA A 74 -21.10 -8.86 35.08
N ALA A 75 -20.43 -7.83 35.57
CA ALA A 75 -21.00 -6.92 36.56
C ALA A 75 -21.81 -5.80 35.91
N THR A 76 -22.87 -5.36 36.58
CA THR A 76 -23.67 -4.18 36.25
C THR A 76 -23.97 -3.39 37.53
N GLY A 77 -24.13 -2.07 37.43
CA GLY A 77 -24.37 -1.21 38.58
C GLY A 77 -23.11 -0.90 39.42
N VAL A 78 -21.92 -1.15 38.87
CA VAL A 78 -20.64 -0.73 39.48
C VAL A 78 -20.63 0.79 39.59
N SER A 79 -20.28 1.30 40.78
CA SER A 79 -20.24 2.73 41.10
C SER A 79 -18.86 3.16 41.57
N ASP A 80 -18.59 4.47 41.57
CA ASP A 80 -17.32 5.01 42.10
C ASP A 80 -17.11 4.61 43.56
N THR A 81 -18.15 4.70 44.39
CA THR A 81 -18.13 4.25 45.79
C THR A 81 -17.74 2.78 45.91
N PHE A 82 -18.30 1.91 45.05
CA PHE A 82 -17.91 0.51 45.01
C PHE A 82 -16.42 0.34 44.64
N CYS A 83 -15.95 1.06 43.63
CA CYS A 83 -14.57 0.97 43.16
C CYS A 83 -13.56 1.47 44.18
N LEU A 84 -13.88 2.55 44.89
CA LEU A 84 -13.08 3.08 46.00
C LEU A 84 -12.96 2.05 47.11
N SER A 85 -14.07 1.40 47.50
CA SER A 85 -14.04 0.30 48.47
C SER A 85 -13.10 -0.81 48.00
N CYS A 86 -13.25 -1.32 46.78
CA CYS A 86 -12.59 -2.56 46.39
C CYS A 86 -11.18 -2.46 45.81
N LYS A 87 -10.75 -1.30 45.33
CA LYS A 87 -9.39 -1.10 44.79
C LYS A 87 -8.51 -0.22 45.66
N ALA A 88 -9.04 0.33 46.76
CA ALA A 88 -8.27 1.06 47.77
C ALA A 88 -7.32 2.10 47.16
N GLY A 89 -7.87 3.07 46.41
CA GLY A 89 -7.09 4.13 45.78
C GLY A 89 -7.97 5.27 45.28
N THR A 90 -7.50 6.51 45.38
CA THR A 90 -8.23 7.73 45.01
C THR A 90 -8.46 7.89 43.50
N THR A 91 -7.93 6.98 42.68
CA THR A 91 -7.99 7.01 41.22
C THR A 91 -8.83 5.87 40.62
N SER A 92 -9.56 5.11 41.42
CA SER A 92 -10.41 4.00 40.95
C SER A 92 -11.88 4.42 40.86
N PHE A 93 -12.42 4.44 39.65
CA PHE A 93 -13.78 4.89 39.34
C PHE A 93 -14.53 3.84 38.52
N ALA A 94 -15.86 3.85 38.55
CA ALA A 94 -16.64 3.00 37.66
C ALA A 94 -16.53 3.51 36.23
N ASN A 95 -16.43 2.62 35.24
CA ASN A 95 -16.51 3.00 33.83
C ASN A 95 -17.92 3.51 33.46
N GLY A 96 -18.06 4.15 32.30
CA GLY A 96 -19.34 4.72 31.86
C GLY A 96 -20.45 3.70 31.61
N ALA A 97 -20.10 2.42 31.44
CA ALA A 97 -21.05 1.32 31.33
C ALA A 97 -21.51 0.78 32.70
N GLY A 98 -20.90 1.20 33.81
CA GLY A 98 -21.19 0.69 35.15
C GLY A 98 -20.87 -0.81 35.31
N SER A 99 -19.86 -1.31 34.59
CA SER A 99 -19.53 -2.73 34.53
C SER A 99 -18.16 -3.09 35.10
N ALA A 100 -17.27 -2.12 35.26
CA ALA A 100 -15.91 -2.35 35.77
C ALA A 100 -15.36 -1.12 36.48
N CYS A 101 -14.37 -1.36 37.36
CA CYS A 101 -13.56 -0.31 37.95
C CYS A 101 -12.32 -0.05 37.09
N VAL A 102 -12.05 1.23 36.80
CA VAL A 102 -10.94 1.68 35.97
C VAL A 102 -10.13 2.76 36.67
N ALA A 103 -8.83 2.81 36.35
CA ALA A 103 -7.91 3.79 36.90
C ALA A 103 -7.93 5.09 36.08
N ALA A 104 -8.94 5.93 36.30
CA ALA A 104 -9.12 7.20 35.60
C ALA A 104 -8.64 8.40 36.44
N SER A 105 -8.45 9.56 35.80
CA SER A 105 -8.06 10.80 36.48
C SER A 105 -9.17 11.37 37.39
N ALA A 106 -10.43 11.03 37.08
CA ALA A 106 -11.63 11.39 37.83
C ALA A 106 -12.80 10.48 37.43
N SER A 107 -13.96 10.65 38.07
CA SER A 107 -15.19 9.90 37.78
C SER A 107 -15.50 9.83 36.28
N CYS A 108 -15.82 8.64 35.76
CA CYS A 108 -16.28 8.47 34.37
C CYS A 108 -17.67 9.07 34.12
N ASN A 109 -18.39 9.44 35.17
CA ASN A 109 -19.62 10.18 35.03
C ASN A 109 -19.32 11.67 34.81
N SER A 110 -19.67 12.17 33.62
CA SER A 110 -19.48 13.58 33.24
C SER A 110 -20.10 14.59 34.21
N THR A 111 -21.18 14.24 34.92
CA THR A 111 -21.81 15.15 35.90
C THR A 111 -21.03 15.28 37.20
N ASN A 112 -20.18 14.30 37.52
CA ASN A 112 -19.49 14.20 38.80
C ASN A 112 -17.98 14.46 38.70
N ARG A 113 -17.50 14.85 37.51
CA ARG A 113 -16.07 15.03 37.23
C ARG A 113 -15.53 16.39 37.72
N GLY A 114 -16.40 17.29 38.14
CA GLY A 114 -16.02 18.62 38.66
C GLY A 114 -15.26 19.45 37.62
N SER A 115 -14.12 20.02 38.03
CA SER A 115 -13.24 20.83 37.16
C SER A 115 -12.14 20.03 36.46
N THR A 116 -12.08 18.70 36.65
CA THR A 116 -11.04 17.86 36.04
C THR A 116 -11.37 17.61 34.58
N ALA A 117 -10.52 18.11 33.68
CA ALA A 117 -10.69 17.92 32.25
C ALA A 117 -10.52 16.45 31.85
N TRP A 118 -11.25 16.03 30.81
CA TRP A 118 -11.04 14.72 30.19
C TRP A 118 -9.66 14.65 29.55
N THR A 119 -9.02 13.49 29.69
CA THR A 119 -7.83 13.10 28.92
C THR A 119 -8.17 11.97 27.95
N VAL A 120 -7.32 11.73 26.96
CA VAL A 120 -7.47 10.57 26.05
C VAL A 120 -7.45 9.25 26.83
N GLY A 121 -6.59 9.15 27.86
CA GLY A 121 -6.55 7.98 28.74
C GLY A 121 -7.85 7.76 29.52
N ASP A 122 -8.53 8.84 29.90
CA ASP A 122 -9.85 8.71 30.50
C ASP A 122 -10.88 8.19 29.49
N CYS A 123 -10.87 8.68 28.25
CA CYS A 123 -11.82 8.23 27.23
C CYS A 123 -11.66 6.74 26.91
N THR A 124 -10.43 6.24 26.78
CA THR A 124 -10.19 4.80 26.51
C THR A 124 -10.63 3.90 27.66
N LEU A 125 -10.44 4.34 28.92
CA LEU A 125 -10.78 3.56 30.12
C LEU A 125 -12.27 3.67 30.48
N CYS A 126 -12.82 4.88 30.48
CA CYS A 126 -14.19 5.15 30.89
C CYS A 126 -15.21 4.77 29.82
N THR A 127 -14.89 5.01 28.55
CA THR A 127 -15.84 4.87 27.44
C THR A 127 -15.15 4.21 26.23
N PRO A 128 -14.88 2.89 26.27
CA PRO A 128 -14.11 2.22 25.21
C PRO A 128 -14.72 2.32 23.81
N SER A 129 -16.04 2.56 23.69
CA SER A 129 -16.73 2.83 22.42
C SER A 129 -16.49 4.24 21.86
N THR A 130 -16.03 5.17 22.70
CA THR A 130 -15.66 6.55 22.36
C THR A 130 -14.27 6.87 22.90
N PRO A 131 -13.22 6.19 22.41
CA PRO A 131 -11.89 6.19 23.03
C PRO A 131 -11.07 7.45 22.78
N ALA A 132 -11.44 8.27 21.80
CA ALA A 132 -10.71 9.47 21.41
C ALA A 132 -11.23 10.72 22.13
N LEU A 133 -10.40 11.74 22.28
CA LEU A 133 -10.79 13.03 22.84
C LEU A 133 -10.77 14.11 21.75
N VAL A 134 -11.93 14.69 21.46
CA VAL A 134 -12.05 15.81 20.51
C VAL A 134 -12.60 17.02 21.25
N GLY A 135 -11.81 18.10 21.30
CA GLY A 135 -12.08 19.22 22.20
C GLY A 135 -12.05 18.76 23.66
N THR A 136 -13.21 18.74 24.31
CA THR A 136 -13.38 18.33 25.71
C THR A 136 -14.26 17.08 25.86
N THR A 137 -14.58 16.39 24.77
CA THR A 137 -15.58 15.31 24.77
C THR A 137 -15.02 14.02 24.19
N CYS A 138 -15.27 12.91 24.87
CA CYS A 138 -14.94 11.58 24.36
C CYS A 138 -15.80 11.26 23.13
N THR A 139 -15.15 10.86 22.06
CA THR A 139 -15.77 10.73 20.73
C THR A 139 -15.45 9.38 20.12
N ALA A 140 -16.42 8.79 19.42
CA ALA A 140 -16.21 7.58 18.64
C ALA A 140 -15.26 7.87 17.48
N CYS A 141 -14.33 6.96 17.21
CA CYS A 141 -13.34 7.10 16.13
C CYS A 141 -13.99 7.35 14.76
N SER A 142 -15.15 6.73 14.50
CA SER A 142 -15.92 6.91 13.28
C SER A 142 -16.53 8.32 13.12
N GLY A 143 -16.63 9.09 14.21
CA GLY A 143 -17.15 10.46 14.20
C GLY A 143 -16.10 11.54 13.94
N ILE A 144 -14.82 11.18 13.83
CA ILE A 144 -13.72 12.14 13.66
C ILE A 144 -13.36 12.25 12.19
N SER A 145 -13.70 13.38 11.57
CA SER A 145 -13.41 13.68 10.17
C SER A 145 -12.19 14.59 9.97
N SER A 146 -11.74 15.26 11.02
CA SER A 146 -10.60 16.19 10.99
C SER A 146 -10.01 16.35 12.39
N SER A 147 -8.84 17.00 12.48
CA SER A 147 -8.11 17.22 13.73
C SER A 147 -7.69 15.92 14.43
N TRP A 148 -7.38 14.89 13.65
CA TRP A 148 -6.74 13.69 14.18
C TRP A 148 -5.39 14.06 14.80
N SER A 149 -5.16 13.51 15.99
CA SER A 149 -3.89 13.58 16.71
C SER A 149 -3.35 12.17 16.90
N ASP A 150 -2.03 12.04 17.07
CA ASP A 150 -1.42 10.74 17.36
C ASP A 150 -2.02 10.09 18.60
N ALA A 151 -2.37 10.88 19.62
CA ALA A 151 -3.03 10.37 20.82
C ALA A 151 -4.39 9.74 20.50
N ASN A 152 -5.20 10.41 19.69
CA ASN A 152 -6.50 9.88 19.26
C ASN A 152 -6.35 8.67 18.34
N CYS A 153 -5.39 8.69 17.42
CA CYS A 153 -5.11 7.55 16.55
C CYS A 153 -4.67 6.32 17.34
N ASN A 154 -3.75 6.49 18.28
CA ASN A 154 -3.31 5.41 19.17
C ASN A 154 -4.46 4.87 20.03
N ALA A 155 -5.28 5.75 20.62
CA ALA A 155 -6.47 5.35 21.37
C ALA A 155 -7.41 4.50 20.51
N CYS A 156 -7.77 4.99 19.33
CA CYS A 156 -8.63 4.30 18.38
C CYS A 156 -8.05 2.96 17.90
N ALA A 157 -6.74 2.91 17.66
CA ALA A 157 -6.07 1.71 17.21
C ALA A 157 -6.08 0.60 18.27
N THR A 158 -5.84 0.96 19.54
CA THR A 158 -5.79 0.00 20.67
C THR A 158 -7.16 -0.54 21.07
N THR A 159 -8.23 0.22 20.86
CA THR A 159 -9.60 -0.23 21.16
C THR A 159 -10.30 -0.90 19.97
N ALA A 160 -9.69 -0.87 18.78
CA ALA A 160 -10.24 -1.52 17.59
C ALA A 160 -10.24 -3.05 17.75
N SER A 161 -11.21 -3.71 17.12
CA SER A 161 -11.27 -5.17 17.01
C SER A 161 -11.37 -5.57 15.53
N PRO A 162 -10.29 -6.10 14.92
CA PRO A 162 -8.95 -6.31 15.50
C PRO A 162 -8.19 -4.99 15.74
N VAL A 163 -7.22 -5.02 16.65
CA VAL A 163 -6.29 -3.90 16.90
C VAL A 163 -5.58 -3.54 15.60
N THR A 164 -5.51 -2.24 15.29
CA THR A 164 -4.89 -1.76 14.05
C THR A 164 -3.51 -1.16 14.31
N LYS A 165 -2.72 -0.96 13.24
CA LYS A 165 -1.42 -0.26 13.31
C LYS A 165 -1.54 1.24 13.01
N ASN A 166 -2.75 1.76 12.84
CA ASN A 166 -2.98 3.16 12.43
C ASN A 166 -2.88 4.09 13.64
N VAL A 167 -1.68 4.22 14.19
CA VAL A 167 -1.45 4.89 15.48
C VAL A 167 -1.01 6.36 15.34
N PHE A 168 -0.75 6.84 14.12
CA PHE A 168 -0.30 8.21 13.88
C PHE A 168 -1.30 8.97 13.02
N ALA A 169 -1.53 10.24 13.31
CA ALA A 169 -2.29 11.11 12.42
C ALA A 169 -1.45 11.47 11.19
N ASN A 170 -2.06 11.55 10.01
CA ASN A 170 -1.39 12.10 8.84
C ASN A 170 -1.12 13.61 9.00
N GLY A 171 -0.25 14.17 8.15
CA GLY A 171 0.15 15.59 8.25
C GLY A 171 -0.98 16.58 7.99
N ALA A 172 -2.09 16.13 7.39
CA ALA A 172 -3.30 16.92 7.20
C ALA A 172 -4.27 16.86 8.39
N GLY A 173 -4.02 15.98 9.38
CA GLY A 173 -4.94 15.71 10.49
C GLY A 173 -6.29 15.14 10.04
N SER A 174 -6.38 14.55 8.85
CA SER A 174 -7.63 14.05 8.25
C SER A 174 -7.87 12.56 8.47
N ALA A 175 -6.81 11.80 8.77
CA ALA A 175 -6.90 10.36 9.01
C ALA A 175 -5.76 9.83 9.88
N CYS A 176 -5.95 8.63 10.42
CA CYS A 176 -4.90 7.84 11.07
C CYS A 176 -4.24 6.88 10.07
N VAL A 177 -2.92 6.76 10.16
CA VAL A 177 -2.09 5.97 9.25
C VAL A 177 -1.08 5.12 10.01
N ALA A 178 -0.66 4.01 9.38
CA ALA A 178 0.35 3.11 9.90
C ALA A 178 1.77 3.54 9.50
N ALA A 179 2.12 4.78 9.83
CA ALA A 179 3.48 5.30 9.63
C ALA A 179 4.47 4.66 10.63
N SER A 180 5.77 4.76 10.35
CA SER A 180 6.85 4.28 11.22
C SER A 180 7.04 5.16 12.47
N ALA A 181 6.60 6.42 12.40
CA ALA A 181 6.58 7.39 13.48
C ALA A 181 5.58 8.53 13.16
N SER A 182 5.45 9.49 14.07
CA SER A 182 4.56 10.66 13.94
C SER A 182 4.80 11.45 12.64
N CYS A 183 3.74 11.70 11.88
CA CYS A 183 3.78 12.53 10.67
C CYS A 183 4.00 14.02 10.97
N ASN A 184 3.75 14.45 12.21
CA ASN A 184 3.90 15.84 12.63
C ASN A 184 5.30 16.13 13.19
N SER A 185 6.16 15.12 13.28
CA SER A 185 7.55 15.33 13.69
C SER A 185 8.39 15.82 12.52
N THR A 186 8.89 17.05 12.64
CA THR A 186 9.87 17.63 11.70
C THR A 186 11.24 16.97 11.82
N ASN A 187 11.53 16.30 12.94
CA ASN A 187 12.80 15.63 13.17
C ASN A 187 12.57 14.30 13.90
N ARG A 188 12.54 13.20 13.15
CA ARG A 188 12.26 11.86 13.67
C ARG A 188 13.47 11.20 14.36
N GLY A 189 14.55 11.95 14.62
CA GLY A 189 15.73 11.44 15.32
C GLY A 189 16.32 10.21 14.64
N SER A 190 16.33 9.06 15.33
CA SER A 190 16.85 7.79 14.82
C SER A 190 15.92 7.07 13.82
N THR A 191 14.64 7.47 13.74
CA THR A 191 13.67 6.84 12.83
C THR A 191 13.56 7.65 11.55
N ALA A 192 14.48 7.44 10.62
CA ALA A 192 14.49 8.16 9.35
C ALA A 192 13.15 7.99 8.59
N TRP A 193 12.76 9.02 7.84
CA TRP A 193 11.63 8.93 6.92
C TRP A 193 11.84 7.80 5.91
N THR A 194 10.77 7.07 5.62
CA THR A 194 10.72 6.10 4.52
C THR A 194 9.79 6.60 3.42
N VAL A 195 9.89 6.02 2.21
CA VAL A 195 8.93 6.32 1.13
C VAL A 195 7.50 5.98 1.56
N GLY A 196 7.31 4.90 2.31
CA GLY A 196 6.00 4.54 2.87
C GLY A 196 5.47 5.57 3.86
N ASP A 197 6.35 6.21 4.64
CA ASP A 197 5.93 7.33 5.50
C ASP A 197 5.47 8.51 4.66
N CYS A 198 6.18 8.88 3.59
CA CYS A 198 5.79 10.01 2.75
C CYS A 198 4.42 9.80 2.07
N THR A 199 4.14 8.61 1.56
CA THR A 199 2.83 8.31 0.94
C THR A 199 1.68 8.34 1.95
N LEU A 200 1.92 7.89 3.18
CA LEU A 200 0.90 7.83 4.24
C LEU A 200 0.70 9.19 4.93
N CYS A 201 1.79 9.85 5.30
CA CYS A 201 1.77 11.09 6.07
C CYS A 201 1.46 12.32 5.20
N THR A 202 1.98 12.35 3.98
CA THR A 202 1.92 13.53 3.10
C THR A 202 1.60 13.13 1.67
N PRO A 203 0.36 12.72 1.36
CA PRO A 203 0.02 12.18 0.03
C PRO A 203 0.30 13.13 -1.15
N SER A 204 0.33 14.45 -0.92
CA SER A 204 0.72 15.47 -1.92
C SER A 204 2.23 15.51 -2.20
N THR A 205 3.05 14.97 -1.30
CA THR A 205 4.51 14.86 -1.41
C THR A 205 4.95 13.41 -1.13
N PRO A 206 4.57 12.47 -2.01
CA PRO A 206 4.62 11.04 -1.71
C PRO A 206 6.02 10.41 -1.84
N ALA A 207 6.97 11.10 -2.47
CA ALA A 207 8.31 10.58 -2.73
C ALA A 207 9.31 11.02 -1.66
N LEU A 208 10.35 10.21 -1.41
CA LEU A 208 11.43 10.55 -0.48
C LEU A 208 12.69 10.92 -1.25
N VAL A 209 13.16 12.17 -1.10
CA VAL A 209 14.43 12.63 -1.69
C VAL A 209 15.37 13.01 -0.56
N GLY A 210 16.48 12.28 -0.44
CA GLY A 210 17.35 12.36 0.72
C GLY A 210 16.58 11.95 1.99
N THR A 211 16.29 12.92 2.85
CA THR A 211 15.53 12.73 4.10
C THR A 211 14.18 13.45 4.12
N THR A 212 13.77 14.04 2.99
CA THR A 212 12.59 14.92 2.93
C THR A 212 11.54 14.38 1.94
N CYS A 213 10.28 14.38 2.38
CA CYS A 213 9.14 14.07 1.51
C CYS A 213 8.94 15.20 0.49
N THR A 214 8.87 14.84 -0.78
CA THR A 214 8.90 15.78 -1.91
C THR A 214 7.76 15.49 -2.89
N ALA A 215 7.17 16.54 -3.45
CA ALA A 215 6.21 16.42 -4.54
C ALA A 215 6.88 15.83 -5.77
N CYS A 216 6.20 14.94 -6.48
CA CYS A 216 6.73 14.29 -7.68
C CYS A 216 7.18 15.29 -8.76
N SER A 217 6.49 16.42 -8.89
CA SER A 217 6.84 17.51 -9.80
C SER A 217 8.12 18.26 -9.43
N GLY A 218 8.58 18.14 -8.18
CA GLY A 218 9.81 18.77 -7.68
C GLY A 218 11.08 17.93 -7.87
N ILE A 219 10.95 16.70 -8.39
CA ILE A 219 12.08 15.78 -8.56
C ILE A 219 12.59 15.86 -10.00
N SER A 220 13.73 16.52 -10.19
CA SER A 220 14.39 16.64 -11.50
C SER A 220 15.50 15.60 -11.73
N SER A 221 15.97 14.95 -10.68
CA SER A 221 17.06 13.98 -10.72
C SER A 221 16.99 13.05 -9.51
N SER A 222 17.74 11.95 -9.55
CA SER A 222 17.80 10.95 -8.47
C SER A 222 16.46 10.23 -8.24
N TRP A 223 15.71 10.02 -9.32
CA TRP A 223 14.57 9.11 -9.30
C TRP A 223 15.03 7.70 -8.93
N THR A 224 14.23 7.07 -8.07
CA THR A 224 14.37 5.66 -7.68
C THR A 224 13.06 4.96 -7.99
N ASP A 225 13.08 3.64 -8.17
CA ASP A 225 11.86 2.85 -8.37
C ASP A 225 10.85 3.06 -7.23
N ALA A 226 11.34 3.20 -5.99
CA ALA A 226 10.49 3.47 -4.85
C ALA A 226 9.73 4.80 -4.99
N ASN A 227 10.42 5.86 -5.41
CA ASN A 227 9.80 7.17 -5.65
C ASN A 227 8.86 7.14 -6.86
N CYS A 228 9.25 6.46 -7.94
CA CYS A 228 8.41 6.32 -9.13
C CYS A 228 7.12 5.58 -8.80
N ASN A 229 7.20 4.47 -8.06
CA ASN A 229 6.03 3.74 -7.60
C ASN A 229 5.13 4.57 -6.66
N ALA A 230 5.72 5.30 -5.70
CA ALA A 230 4.98 6.20 -4.81
C ALA A 230 4.23 7.30 -5.59
N CYS A 231 4.90 7.91 -6.57
CA CYS A 231 4.30 8.92 -7.45
C CYS A 231 3.24 8.34 -8.38
N ALA A 232 3.45 7.15 -8.91
CA ALA A 232 2.51 6.49 -9.81
C ALA A 232 1.19 6.14 -9.10
N THR A 233 1.27 5.64 -7.86
CA THR A 233 0.11 5.23 -7.05
C THR A 233 -0.71 6.40 -6.50
N THR A 234 -0.10 7.58 -6.33
CA THR A 234 -0.77 8.79 -5.83
C THR A 234 -1.21 9.72 -6.96
N ALA A 235 -0.77 9.48 -8.20
CA ALA A 235 -1.23 10.21 -9.37
C ALA A 235 -2.73 9.98 -9.63
N SER A 236 -3.40 11.01 -10.15
CA SER A 236 -4.77 10.93 -10.63
C SER A 236 -4.82 11.36 -12.10
N PRO A 237 -5.02 10.43 -13.06
CA PRO A 237 -5.16 8.98 -12.87
C PRO A 237 -3.84 8.29 -12.48
N VAL A 238 -3.94 7.12 -11.85
CA VAL A 238 -2.79 6.26 -11.53
C VAL A 238 -2.02 5.95 -12.82
N THR A 239 -0.69 6.12 -12.78
CA THR A 239 0.16 5.87 -13.95
C THR A 239 0.88 4.52 -13.84
N LYS A 240 1.42 4.03 -14.96
CA LYS A 240 2.26 2.82 -14.99
C LYS A 240 3.76 3.14 -14.87
N ASN A 241 4.13 4.40 -14.66
CA ASN A 241 5.53 4.84 -14.65
C ASN A 241 6.17 4.54 -13.28
N VAL A 242 6.36 3.26 -12.98
CA VAL A 242 6.74 2.78 -11.64
C VAL A 242 8.24 2.55 -11.47
N PHE A 243 9.02 2.64 -12.55
CA PHE A 243 10.47 2.41 -12.51
C PHE A 243 11.23 3.68 -12.87
N ALA A 244 12.34 3.96 -12.18
CA ALA A 244 13.26 5.01 -12.61
C ALA A 244 14.04 4.52 -13.83
N ASN A 245 14.32 5.41 -14.79
CA ASN A 245 15.25 5.09 -15.88
C ASN A 245 16.68 4.94 -15.36
N GLY A 246 17.58 4.38 -16.18
CA GLY A 246 18.97 4.11 -15.81
C GLY A 246 19.80 5.37 -15.49
N ALA A 247 19.34 6.55 -15.92
CA ALA A 247 19.95 7.83 -15.58
C ALA A 247 19.41 8.44 -14.28
N GLY A 248 18.37 7.87 -13.68
CA GLY A 248 17.65 8.44 -12.53
C GLY A 248 17.01 9.80 -12.83
N SER A 249 16.73 10.11 -14.10
CA SER A 249 16.21 11.41 -14.53
C SER A 249 14.69 11.44 -14.72
N ALA A 250 14.06 10.28 -14.90
CA ALA A 250 12.61 10.18 -15.08
C ALA A 250 12.07 8.82 -14.63
N CYS A 251 10.76 8.75 -14.41
CA CYS A 251 10.02 7.51 -14.24
C CYS A 251 9.44 7.02 -15.56
N VAL A 252 9.50 5.71 -15.78
CA VAL A 252 9.11 5.04 -17.03
C VAL A 252 8.27 3.80 -16.76
N ALA A 253 7.42 3.45 -17.73
CA ALA A 253 6.60 2.24 -17.71
C ALA A 253 7.34 1.04 -18.33
N ALA A 254 8.55 0.76 -17.83
CA ALA A 254 9.29 -0.44 -18.22
C ALA A 254 8.60 -1.70 -17.69
N SER A 255 8.93 -2.87 -18.26
CA SER A 255 8.41 -4.17 -17.79
C SER A 255 9.00 -4.61 -16.45
N ALA A 256 10.16 -4.07 -16.08
CA ALA A 256 10.84 -4.28 -14.80
C ALA A 256 11.83 -3.12 -14.52
N SER A 257 12.41 -3.11 -13.32
CA SER A 257 13.41 -2.11 -12.89
C SER A 257 14.54 -1.94 -13.91
N CYS A 258 14.85 -0.69 -14.24
CA CYS A 258 15.95 -0.33 -15.13
C CYS A 258 17.33 -0.40 -14.46
N ASN A 259 17.35 -0.37 -13.12
CA ASN A 259 18.58 -0.33 -12.34
C ASN A 259 19.02 -1.73 -11.86
N SER A 260 18.25 -2.77 -12.18
CA SER A 260 18.64 -4.14 -11.88
C SER A 260 19.53 -4.70 -12.98
N THR A 261 20.79 -4.99 -12.63
CA THR A 261 21.74 -5.74 -13.49
C THR A 261 21.29 -7.17 -13.75
N ASN A 262 20.37 -7.71 -12.94
CA ASN A 262 19.75 -9.02 -13.10
C ASN A 262 18.25 -8.91 -12.87
N ARG A 263 17.47 -8.71 -13.94
CA ARG A 263 16.01 -8.59 -13.89
C ARG A 263 15.28 -9.93 -13.60
N GLY A 264 15.95 -10.85 -12.92
CA GLY A 264 15.47 -12.20 -12.62
C GLY A 264 15.03 -12.92 -13.90
N SER A 265 13.79 -13.39 -13.92
CA SER A 265 13.16 -14.07 -15.07
C SER A 265 12.64 -13.13 -16.16
N THR A 266 12.63 -11.81 -15.93
CA THR A 266 12.07 -10.85 -16.89
C THR A 266 13.16 -10.37 -17.83
N ALA A 267 13.25 -11.01 -18.99
CA ALA A 267 14.19 -10.64 -20.04
C ALA A 267 14.04 -9.17 -20.47
N TRP A 268 15.12 -8.57 -20.96
CA TRP A 268 15.07 -7.26 -21.61
C TRP A 268 14.24 -7.34 -22.89
N THR A 269 13.42 -6.32 -23.12
CA THR A 269 12.75 -6.08 -24.41
C THR A 269 13.31 -4.81 -25.03
N VAL A 270 13.11 -4.64 -26.34
CA VAL A 270 13.47 -3.39 -27.03
C VAL A 270 12.76 -2.18 -26.39
N GLY A 271 11.50 -2.35 -25.99
CA GLY A 271 10.74 -1.31 -25.29
C GLY A 271 11.43 -0.89 -23.99
N ASP A 272 11.94 -1.85 -23.21
CA ASP A 272 12.70 -1.51 -22.01
C ASP A 272 13.98 -0.75 -22.33
N CYS A 273 14.74 -1.14 -23.35
CA CYS A 273 15.95 -0.41 -23.74
C CYS A 273 15.65 1.05 -24.11
N THR A 274 14.57 1.30 -24.87
CA THR A 274 14.16 2.67 -25.21
C THR A 274 13.75 3.52 -24.01
N LEU A 275 13.11 2.92 -23.01
CA LEU A 275 12.61 3.60 -21.83
C LEU A 275 13.68 3.78 -20.75
N CYS A 276 14.39 2.70 -20.42
CA CYS A 276 15.39 2.64 -19.37
C CYS A 276 16.70 3.32 -19.78
N THR A 277 17.13 3.16 -21.03
CA THR A 277 18.44 3.62 -21.50
C THR A 277 18.32 4.26 -22.88
N PRO A 278 17.78 5.49 -23.00
CA PRO A 278 17.52 6.11 -24.30
C PRO A 278 18.76 6.26 -25.20
N SER A 279 19.97 6.33 -24.64
CA SER A 279 21.23 6.34 -25.38
C SER A 279 21.62 4.99 -26.00
N THR A 280 21.02 3.90 -25.52
CA THR A 280 21.22 2.52 -25.99
C THR A 280 19.87 1.84 -26.25
N PRO A 281 19.11 2.31 -27.24
CA PRO A 281 17.68 1.99 -27.39
C PRO A 281 17.42 0.61 -28.01
N ALA A 282 18.41 -0.01 -28.63
CA ALA A 282 18.28 -1.30 -29.30
C ALA A 282 18.64 -2.46 -28.36
N LEU A 283 18.07 -3.64 -28.59
CA LEU A 283 18.39 -4.86 -27.85
C LEU A 283 19.19 -5.82 -28.74
N VAL A 284 20.44 -6.09 -28.36
CA VAL A 284 21.30 -7.07 -29.05
C VAL A 284 21.62 -8.21 -28.08
N GLY A 285 21.14 -9.42 -28.41
CA GLY A 285 21.13 -10.53 -27.46
C GLY A 285 20.27 -10.18 -26.24
N THR A 286 20.92 -10.01 -25.09
CA THR A 286 20.28 -9.63 -23.82
C THR A 286 20.69 -8.24 -23.32
N THR A 287 21.45 -7.49 -24.12
CA THR A 287 22.05 -6.21 -23.72
C THR A 287 21.48 -5.04 -24.53
N CYS A 288 21.15 -3.96 -23.85
CA CYS A 288 20.79 -2.70 -24.51
C CYS A 288 22.03 -2.05 -25.11
N THR A 289 21.98 -1.73 -26.40
CA THR A 289 23.15 -1.33 -27.20
C THR A 289 22.87 -0.04 -27.95
N ALA A 290 23.89 0.82 -28.04
CA ALA A 290 23.83 2.02 -28.87
C ALA A 290 23.72 1.64 -30.35
N CYS A 291 22.87 2.33 -31.09
CA CYS A 291 22.64 2.06 -32.51
C CYS A 291 23.92 2.09 -33.35
N SER A 292 24.86 2.97 -33.01
CA SER A 292 26.17 3.09 -33.65
C SER A 292 27.09 1.88 -33.43
N GLY A 293 26.79 1.04 -32.43
CA GLY A 293 27.54 -0.17 -32.10
C GLY A 293 27.03 -1.44 -32.81
N ILE A 294 25.95 -1.34 -33.60
CA ILE A 294 25.34 -2.50 -34.25
C ILE A 294 25.83 -2.59 -35.70
N SER A 295 26.73 -3.53 -35.97
CA SER A 295 27.25 -3.80 -37.32
C SER A 295 26.51 -4.91 -38.06
N SER A 296 25.73 -5.72 -37.36
CA SER A 296 25.01 -6.88 -37.90
C SER A 296 23.86 -7.29 -36.99
N SER A 297 22.96 -8.14 -37.50
CA SER A 297 21.77 -8.62 -36.78
C SER A 297 20.76 -7.54 -36.43
N TRP A 298 20.63 -6.54 -37.30
CA TRP A 298 19.53 -5.58 -37.23
C TRP A 298 18.18 -6.30 -37.34
N THR A 299 17.26 -5.89 -36.49
CA THR A 299 15.86 -6.31 -36.53
C THR A 299 14.99 -5.07 -36.73
N ASP A 300 13.78 -5.24 -37.26
CA ASP A 300 12.84 -4.11 -37.42
C ASP A 300 12.57 -3.42 -36.09
N ALA A 301 12.50 -4.18 -34.99
CA ALA A 301 12.31 -3.62 -33.66
C ALA A 301 13.49 -2.70 -33.27
N ASN A 302 14.74 -3.13 -33.49
CA ASN A 302 15.92 -2.33 -33.21
C ASN A 302 16.02 -1.11 -34.13
N CYS A 303 15.69 -1.27 -35.42
CA CYS A 303 15.67 -0.16 -36.36
C CYS A 303 14.63 0.90 -35.96
N ASN A 304 13.42 0.48 -35.61
CA ASN A 304 12.39 1.38 -35.13
C ASN A 304 12.77 2.09 -33.81
N ALA A 305 13.36 1.37 -32.86
CA ALA A 305 13.85 1.95 -31.62
C ALA A 305 14.95 3.00 -31.86
N CYS A 306 15.90 2.71 -32.74
CA CYS A 306 16.96 3.64 -33.14
C CYS A 306 16.42 4.84 -33.92
N ALA A 307 15.45 4.63 -34.79
CA ALA A 307 14.84 5.69 -35.58
C ALA A 307 14.11 6.71 -34.70
N THR A 308 13.36 6.24 -33.69
CA THR A 308 12.54 7.09 -32.80
C THR A 308 13.34 7.85 -31.75
N THR A 309 14.54 7.38 -31.41
CA THR A 309 15.44 8.00 -30.42
C THR A 309 16.56 8.84 -31.05
N ALA A 310 16.77 8.72 -32.36
CA ALA A 310 17.71 9.56 -33.09
C ALA A 310 17.30 11.04 -33.06
N SER A 311 18.30 11.94 -33.05
CA SER A 311 18.11 13.37 -33.26
C SER A 311 18.92 13.82 -34.48
N PRO A 312 18.27 14.15 -35.61
CA PRO A 312 16.82 14.10 -35.85
C PRO A 312 16.28 12.67 -35.99
N VAL A 313 14.98 12.50 -35.73
CA VAL A 313 14.25 11.23 -35.93
C VAL A 313 14.39 10.82 -37.40
N THR A 314 14.83 9.58 -37.65
CA THR A 314 15.02 9.06 -39.01
C THR A 314 13.85 8.20 -39.45
N LYS A 315 13.69 7.98 -40.77
CA LYS A 315 12.66 7.07 -41.32
C LYS A 315 13.17 5.64 -41.56
N ASN A 316 14.43 5.33 -41.19
CA ASN A 316 15.03 4.03 -41.42
C ASN A 316 14.58 3.04 -40.35
N VAL A 317 13.35 2.54 -40.47
CA VAL A 317 12.66 1.79 -39.42
C VAL A 317 12.69 0.27 -39.61
N PHE A 318 13.14 -0.23 -40.77
CA PHE A 318 13.17 -1.66 -41.08
C PHE A 318 14.60 -2.14 -41.29
N ALA A 319 14.91 -3.34 -40.80
CA ALA A 319 16.18 -3.98 -41.12
C ALA A 319 16.16 -4.42 -42.59
N ASN A 320 17.27 -4.27 -43.30
CA ASN A 320 17.42 -4.85 -44.63
C ASN A 320 17.44 -6.40 -44.56
N GLY A 321 17.27 -7.07 -45.70
CA GLY A 321 17.21 -8.54 -45.75
C GLY A 321 18.50 -9.25 -45.30
N ALA A 322 19.63 -8.53 -45.29
CA ALA A 322 20.91 -9.04 -44.78
C ALA A 322 21.08 -8.83 -43.26
N GLY A 323 20.19 -8.08 -42.60
CA GLY A 323 20.33 -7.68 -41.20
C GLY A 323 21.57 -6.82 -40.92
N SER A 324 22.12 -6.14 -41.93
CA SER A 324 23.35 -5.35 -41.82
C SER A 324 23.11 -3.86 -41.63
N ALA A 325 21.92 -3.35 -41.98
CA ALA A 325 21.57 -1.95 -41.83
C ALA A 325 20.05 -1.75 -41.71
N CYS A 326 19.66 -0.57 -41.25
CA CYS A 326 18.27 -0.10 -41.28
C CYS A 326 18.01 0.74 -42.53
N VAL A 327 16.86 0.55 -43.15
CA VAL A 327 16.45 1.18 -44.40
C VAL A 327 15.04 1.77 -44.29
N ALA A 328 14.79 2.85 -45.04
CA ALA A 328 13.49 3.51 -45.12
C ALA A 328 12.57 2.84 -46.16
N ALA A 329 12.43 1.52 -46.08
CA ALA A 329 11.43 0.82 -46.87
C ALA A 329 10.02 1.18 -46.39
N SER A 330 9.02 1.01 -47.26
CA SER A 330 7.61 1.28 -46.94
C SER A 330 7.04 0.27 -45.94
N TYR A 331 7.59 -0.94 -45.93
CA TYR A 331 7.25 -2.03 -45.01
C TYR A 331 8.49 -2.87 -44.71
N SER A 332 8.40 -3.75 -43.71
CA SER A 332 9.48 -4.66 -43.32
C SER A 332 10.06 -5.44 -44.51
N CYS A 333 11.39 -5.54 -44.55
CA CYS A 333 12.11 -6.33 -45.55
C CYS A 333 12.10 -7.84 -45.25
N ASN A 334 11.77 -8.23 -44.01
CA ASN A 334 11.76 -9.61 -43.56
C ASN A 334 10.39 -10.29 -43.79
N GLN A 335 9.44 -9.60 -44.39
CA GLN A 335 8.15 -10.18 -44.78
C GLN A 335 8.27 -10.94 -46.10
N THR A 336 8.02 -12.25 -46.07
CA THR A 336 8.05 -13.10 -47.27
C THR A 336 6.87 -12.86 -48.23
N ALA A 337 5.75 -12.34 -47.73
CA ALA A 337 4.63 -11.86 -48.52
C ALA A 337 3.98 -10.66 -47.82
N ARG A 338 3.85 -9.54 -48.53
CA ARG A 338 3.29 -8.29 -47.98
C ARG A 338 1.75 -8.21 -48.03
N GLY A 339 1.09 -9.30 -48.44
CA GLY A 339 -0.37 -9.38 -48.49
C GLY A 339 -0.99 -8.36 -49.45
N SER A 340 -1.84 -7.48 -48.92
CA SER A 340 -2.40 -6.33 -49.66
C SER A 340 -1.37 -5.25 -49.96
N ASN A 341 -0.30 -5.16 -49.15
CA ASN A 341 0.81 -4.26 -49.42
C ASN A 341 1.69 -4.91 -50.52
N LYS A 342 2.12 -4.10 -51.49
CA LYS A 342 2.92 -4.59 -52.62
C LYS A 342 4.38 -4.17 -52.47
N TRP A 343 5.27 -5.01 -52.97
CA TRP A 343 6.66 -4.63 -53.18
C TRP A 343 6.75 -3.60 -54.30
N THR A 344 7.61 -2.60 -54.11
CA THR A 344 8.00 -1.64 -55.13
C THR A 344 9.47 -1.85 -55.47
N ASP A 345 9.90 -1.45 -56.66
CA ASP A 345 11.33 -1.48 -57.03
C ASP A 345 12.18 -0.72 -55.99
N ALA A 346 11.68 0.39 -55.45
CA ALA A 346 12.34 1.15 -54.40
C ALA A 346 12.52 0.33 -53.12
N ASP A 347 11.48 -0.35 -52.66
CA ASP A 347 11.57 -1.23 -51.49
C ASP A 347 12.51 -2.41 -51.72
N CYS A 348 12.44 -3.03 -52.90
CA CYS A 348 13.31 -4.16 -53.25
C CYS A 348 14.79 -3.75 -53.28
N ALA A 349 15.10 -2.60 -53.88
CA ALA A 349 16.45 -2.05 -53.90
C ALA A 349 16.95 -1.67 -52.49
N LEU A 350 16.09 -1.07 -51.65
CA LEU A 350 16.44 -0.75 -50.26
C LEU A 350 16.67 -2.02 -49.42
N CYS A 351 15.81 -3.02 -49.57
CA CYS A 351 15.85 -4.24 -48.76
C CYS A 351 16.97 -5.21 -49.16
N ASN A 352 17.29 -5.30 -50.46
CA ASN A 352 18.20 -6.31 -50.99
C ASN A 352 19.51 -5.71 -51.55
N GLY A 353 19.62 -4.39 -51.64
CA GLY A 353 20.74 -3.70 -52.26
C GLY A 353 20.60 -3.58 -53.79
N THR A 354 21.57 -2.91 -54.41
CA THR A 354 21.58 -2.56 -55.84
C THR A 354 22.72 -3.22 -56.62
N THR A 355 23.40 -4.20 -56.02
CA THR A 355 24.46 -4.94 -56.71
C THR A 355 23.89 -5.78 -57.85
N SER A 356 24.74 -6.09 -58.85
CA SER A 356 24.34 -6.96 -59.95
C SER A 356 23.88 -8.32 -59.39
N ASN A 357 22.71 -8.77 -59.86
CA ASN A 357 21.98 -9.96 -59.37
C ASN A 357 21.29 -9.84 -58.00
N ALA A 358 21.30 -8.68 -57.34
CA ALA A 358 20.45 -8.45 -56.17
C ALA A 358 18.97 -8.45 -56.58
N ASN A 359 18.08 -8.90 -55.69
CA ASN A 359 16.63 -8.88 -55.88
C ASN A 359 16.07 -7.44 -55.73
N GLN A 360 16.46 -6.55 -56.65
CA GLN A 360 16.21 -5.12 -56.56
C GLN A 360 14.93 -4.66 -57.26
N PHE A 361 14.23 -5.55 -57.98
CA PHE A 361 13.00 -5.22 -58.71
C PHE A 361 11.80 -5.95 -58.11
N ALA A 362 10.65 -5.28 -58.03
CA ALA A 362 9.42 -5.96 -57.65
C ALA A 362 8.93 -6.86 -58.80
N SER A 363 8.34 -8.01 -58.46
CA SER A 363 7.61 -8.83 -59.43
C SER A 363 6.42 -8.05 -60.01
N ALA A 364 5.93 -8.44 -61.20
CA ALA A 364 4.83 -7.72 -61.87
C ALA A 364 3.53 -7.65 -61.03
N ASP A 365 3.29 -8.63 -60.18
CA ASP A 365 2.17 -8.69 -59.24
C ASP A 365 2.48 -8.08 -57.85
N GLY A 366 3.70 -7.57 -57.66
CA GLY A 366 4.22 -6.98 -56.44
C GLY A 366 4.29 -7.93 -55.24
N SER A 367 4.22 -9.24 -55.45
CA SER A 367 4.23 -10.25 -54.38
C SER A 367 5.63 -10.55 -53.83
N SER A 368 6.68 -10.32 -54.64
CA SER A 368 8.07 -10.65 -54.31
C SER A 368 9.07 -9.68 -54.93
N CYS A 369 10.34 -9.79 -54.54
CA CYS A 369 11.46 -9.12 -55.20
C CYS A 369 12.26 -10.10 -56.07
N GLN A 370 12.77 -9.63 -57.20
CA GLN A 370 13.45 -10.41 -58.23
C GLN A 370 14.68 -9.65 -58.76
N SER A 371 15.65 -10.40 -59.29
CA SER A 371 16.91 -9.85 -59.78
C SER A 371 16.83 -9.26 -61.19
N THR A 372 15.79 -9.63 -61.94
CA THR A 372 15.51 -9.11 -63.28
C THR A 372 14.26 -8.25 -63.25
N LYS A 373 14.32 -7.12 -63.94
CA LYS A 373 13.17 -6.23 -64.04
C LYS A 373 12.07 -6.93 -64.86
N PRO A 374 10.81 -6.98 -64.39
CA PRO A 374 9.74 -7.55 -65.19
C PRO A 374 9.65 -6.77 -66.50
N SER A 375 9.91 -7.46 -67.61
CA SER A 375 9.57 -6.94 -68.93
C SER A 375 8.05 -6.80 -68.96
N SER A 376 7.57 -5.60 -69.29
CA SER A 376 6.16 -5.34 -69.58
C SER A 376 5.77 -6.14 -70.82
N THR A 377 5.58 -7.45 -70.64
CA THR A 377 5.16 -8.34 -71.70
C THR A 377 3.70 -8.03 -71.92
N PHE A 378 3.46 -7.29 -73.01
CA PHE A 378 2.18 -6.98 -73.58
C PHE A 378 1.23 -8.17 -73.43
N SER A 379 0.10 -7.93 -72.76
CA SER A 379 -0.92 -8.91 -72.43
C SER A 379 -1.19 -9.91 -73.57
N GLY A 380 -0.98 -11.21 -73.29
CA GLY A 380 -1.33 -12.32 -74.20
C GLY A 380 -2.82 -12.39 -74.58
N GLN A 381 -3.65 -11.47 -74.10
CA GLN A 381 -5.04 -11.24 -74.52
C GLN A 381 -5.15 -10.76 -75.98
N ILE A 382 -4.10 -10.13 -76.54
CA ILE A 382 -4.13 -9.65 -77.93
C ILE A 382 -3.94 -10.81 -78.93
N PHE A 383 -3.14 -11.83 -78.60
CA PHE A 383 -2.96 -12.98 -79.48
C PHE A 383 -4.21 -13.86 -79.59
N VAL A 384 -4.99 -14.00 -78.50
CA VAL A 384 -6.25 -14.75 -78.53
C VAL A 384 -7.31 -14.00 -79.33
N SER A 385 -7.36 -12.66 -79.22
CA SER A 385 -8.31 -11.84 -79.99
C SER A 385 -8.00 -11.81 -81.48
N THR A 386 -6.72 -11.78 -81.89
CA THR A 386 -6.36 -11.87 -83.31
C THR A 386 -6.62 -13.26 -83.89
N LEU A 387 -6.44 -14.34 -83.12
CA LEU A 387 -6.68 -15.71 -83.60
C LEU A 387 -8.19 -16.02 -83.74
N LEU A 388 -9.04 -15.46 -82.85
CA LEU A 388 -10.50 -15.54 -82.94
C LEU A 388 -11.07 -14.71 -84.11
N VAL A 389 -10.47 -13.55 -84.40
CA VAL A 389 -10.86 -12.75 -85.57
C VAL A 389 -10.40 -13.42 -86.87
N LEU A 390 -9.22 -14.05 -86.92
CA LEU A 390 -8.80 -14.81 -88.11
C LEU A 390 -9.63 -16.08 -88.34
N SER A 391 -10.09 -16.76 -87.30
CA SER A 391 -10.95 -17.96 -87.46
C SER A 391 -12.39 -17.62 -87.85
N ALA A 392 -12.86 -16.40 -87.57
CA ALA A 392 -14.15 -15.90 -88.07
C ALA A 392 -14.12 -15.39 -89.53
N LEU A 393 -12.93 -15.17 -90.12
CA LEU A 393 -12.76 -14.80 -91.53
C LEU A 393 -12.51 -16.00 -92.47
N LEU A 394 -12.45 -17.22 -91.91
CA LEU A 394 -12.18 -18.48 -92.63
C LEU A 394 -13.41 -19.42 -92.68
N ILE A 395 -14.61 -18.91 -92.36
CA ILE A 395 -15.90 -19.61 -92.52
C ILE A 395 -16.76 -18.87 -93.54
#